data_AF-A0A957G547-F1
#
_entry.id   AF-A0A957G547-F1
#
_cell.length_a   1.000
_cell.length_b   1.000
_cell.length_c   1.000
_cell.angle_alpha   90.00
_cell.angle_beta   90.00
_cell.angle_gamma   90.00
#
_symmetry.space_group_name_H-M   'P 1'
#
loop_
_entity.id
_entity.type
_entity.pdbx_description
1 polymer ?
#
loop_
_entity_poly.entity_id
_entity_poly.type
_entity_poly.pdbx_seq_one_letter_code
_entity_poly.pdbx_strand_id
1 'polypeptide(L)'
;MNMLQKRSVIAVVAFIVGFSIGLFIFGWWLTPVQYTGAGPQDLLPQYQQIYIQTVADLYSHDLNQDNVRAAFAIWPDADQAICQMVQSATDQGQADRLTTIALILNGQGCTPEVLAPAEEGGASSNLLLICFVLLLVIALLAAAYLLIMRRGGGDGGDEEMADFPAPMTGGPTTMAGETGGDDRVATPIARFETRYSRGHDSYDDSFSIENSQGDFLGECGVGISESIGMEMPKNVTAFEVWLFDKNDIRTVTRVIMSEHAYNDEAIRAKLATKGEPILARPNETIVLETATLIINAEIGDLVYGSGTLPPNSFFEEFSIELSAWAKEGDFDAPDIQGHIDQMMDY
;
A
#
# COMPACT_ATOMS: atom_id res chain seq x y z
N MET A 1 -6.08 -20.60 -34.89
CA MET A 1 -6.44 -19.64 -33.82
C MET A 1 -7.76 -20.10 -33.20
N ASN A 2 -7.67 -20.85 -32.10
CA ASN A 2 -8.70 -21.76 -31.59
C ASN A 2 -9.94 -21.03 -31.05
N MET A 3 -11.13 -21.59 -31.31
CA MET A 3 -12.43 -21.03 -30.86
C MET A 3 -12.53 -20.81 -29.34
N LEU A 4 -11.71 -21.48 -28.54
CA LEU A 4 -11.63 -21.31 -27.09
C LEU A 4 -11.05 -19.93 -26.69
N GLN A 5 -10.06 -19.44 -27.42
CA GLN A 5 -9.43 -18.13 -27.17
C GLN A 5 -10.40 -16.97 -27.50
N LYS A 6 -11.31 -17.15 -28.47
CA LYS A 6 -12.36 -16.17 -28.76
C LYS A 6 -13.44 -16.13 -27.67
N ARG A 7 -13.77 -17.26 -27.04
CA ARG A 7 -14.80 -17.33 -25.98
C ARG A 7 -14.31 -16.75 -24.66
N SER A 8 -13.04 -16.96 -24.29
CA SER A 8 -12.45 -16.34 -23.10
C SER A 8 -12.31 -14.83 -23.25
N VAL A 9 -11.93 -14.33 -24.42
CA VAL A 9 -11.88 -12.88 -24.70
C VAL A 9 -13.26 -12.24 -24.58
N ILE A 10 -14.32 -12.88 -25.09
CA ILE A 10 -15.70 -12.38 -24.95
C ILE A 10 -16.13 -12.31 -23.47
N ALA A 11 -15.73 -13.30 -22.66
CA ALA A 11 -16.05 -13.31 -21.22
C ALA A 11 -15.34 -12.18 -20.46
N VAL A 12 -14.05 -11.93 -20.75
CA VAL A 12 -13.28 -10.84 -20.14
C VAL A 12 -13.85 -9.48 -20.56
N VAL A 13 -14.19 -9.30 -21.83
CA VAL A 13 -14.79 -8.05 -22.31
C VAL A 13 -16.16 -7.82 -21.67
N ALA A 14 -17.00 -8.85 -21.54
CA ALA A 14 -18.30 -8.73 -20.88
C ALA A 14 -18.18 -8.38 -19.39
N PHE A 15 -17.17 -8.92 -18.69
CA PHE A 15 -16.88 -8.58 -17.30
C PHE A 15 -16.43 -7.13 -17.15
N ILE A 16 -15.51 -6.67 -17.99
CA ILE A 16 -15.02 -5.28 -17.97
C ILE A 16 -16.18 -4.31 -18.23
N VAL A 17 -17.01 -4.60 -19.24
CA VAL A 17 -18.18 -3.76 -19.57
C VAL A 17 -19.20 -3.76 -18.42
N GLY A 18 -19.48 -4.92 -17.82
CA GLY A 18 -20.38 -5.02 -16.67
C GLY A 18 -19.85 -4.28 -15.44
N PHE A 19 -18.55 -4.38 -15.16
CA PHE A 19 -17.89 -3.67 -14.06
C PHE A 19 -17.90 -2.16 -14.28
N SER A 20 -17.59 -1.69 -15.49
CA SER A 20 -17.68 -0.27 -15.83
C SER A 20 -19.10 0.27 -15.69
N ILE A 21 -20.11 -0.46 -16.18
CA ILE A 21 -21.51 -0.06 -16.02
C ILE A 21 -21.91 -0.02 -14.53
N GLY A 22 -21.53 -1.05 -13.76
CA GLY A 22 -21.76 -1.09 -12.32
C GLY A 22 -21.14 0.10 -11.59
N LEU A 23 -19.87 0.36 -11.84
CA LEU A 23 -19.13 1.43 -11.17
C LEU A 23 -19.66 2.81 -11.55
N PHE A 24 -19.80 3.11 -12.85
CA PHE A 24 -20.13 4.45 -13.31
C PHE A 24 -21.62 4.77 -13.24
N ILE A 25 -22.51 3.84 -13.61
CA ILE A 25 -23.95 4.09 -13.63
C ILE A 25 -24.55 3.88 -12.23
N PHE A 26 -24.25 2.76 -11.58
CA PHE A 26 -24.83 2.51 -10.26
C PHE A 26 -24.09 3.27 -9.15
N GLY A 27 -22.75 3.28 -9.17
CA GLY A 27 -21.96 3.90 -8.10
C GLY A 27 -22.06 5.43 -8.04
N TRP A 28 -22.18 6.12 -9.18
CA TRP A 28 -22.12 7.59 -9.23
C TRP A 28 -23.40 8.27 -9.72
N TRP A 29 -24.19 7.63 -10.61
CA TRP A 29 -25.39 8.25 -11.19
C TRP A 29 -26.68 7.92 -10.41
N LEU A 30 -26.88 6.65 -10.02
CA LEU A 30 -28.03 6.26 -9.18
C LEU A 30 -27.87 6.63 -7.70
N THR A 31 -26.64 6.60 -7.18
CA THR A 31 -26.33 6.94 -5.79
C THR A 31 -25.35 8.12 -5.73
N PRO A 32 -25.80 9.34 -6.04
CA PRO A 32 -24.92 10.50 -5.90
C PRO A 32 -24.47 10.62 -4.45
N VAL A 33 -23.16 10.56 -4.23
CA VAL A 33 -22.57 10.72 -2.90
C VAL A 33 -22.78 12.16 -2.47
N GLN A 34 -23.69 12.37 -1.52
CA GLN A 34 -23.93 13.67 -0.93
C GLN A 34 -23.00 13.82 0.26
N TYR A 35 -21.96 14.64 0.11
CA TYR A 35 -21.15 15.07 1.25
C TYR A 35 -21.97 16.07 2.05
N THR A 36 -22.73 15.57 3.03
CA THR A 36 -23.32 16.42 4.06
C THR A 36 -22.20 16.89 4.98
N GLY A 37 -22.16 18.20 5.28
CA GLY A 37 -21.02 18.83 5.95
C GLY A 37 -20.52 18.12 7.22
N ALA A 38 -19.22 18.22 7.46
CA ALA A 38 -18.58 17.65 8.65
C ALA A 38 -19.07 18.31 9.94
N GLY A 39 -19.39 17.50 10.94
CA GLY A 39 -19.80 17.94 12.27
C GLY A 39 -18.64 17.97 13.26
N PRO A 40 -18.88 18.41 14.51
CA PRO A 40 -17.87 18.39 15.57
C PRO A 40 -17.28 16.99 15.85
N GLN A 41 -18.06 15.93 15.62
CA GLN A 41 -17.61 14.55 15.75
C GLN A 41 -16.55 14.14 14.73
N ASP A 42 -16.47 14.83 13.58
CA ASP A 42 -15.52 14.52 12.50
C ASP A 42 -14.18 15.27 12.65
N LEU A 43 -14.06 16.11 13.68
CA LEU A 43 -12.84 16.86 13.96
C LEU A 43 -11.72 15.94 14.47
N LEU A 44 -10.46 16.34 14.24
CA LEU A 44 -9.32 15.67 14.88
C LEU A 44 -9.46 15.71 16.42
N PRO A 45 -8.94 14.71 17.16
CA PRO A 45 -9.12 14.62 18.62
C PRO A 45 -8.73 15.90 19.38
N GLN A 46 -7.66 16.57 18.95
CA GLN A 46 -7.22 17.84 19.54
C GLN A 46 -8.24 18.99 19.34
N TYR A 47 -8.94 19.02 18.20
CA TYR A 47 -9.94 20.04 17.90
C TYR A 47 -11.30 19.70 18.52
N GLN A 48 -11.63 18.41 18.66
CA GLN A 48 -12.77 17.96 19.45
C GLN A 48 -12.68 18.46 20.89
N GLN A 49 -11.50 18.34 21.51
CA GLN A 49 -11.27 18.84 22.87
C GLN A 49 -11.46 20.36 22.97
N ILE A 50 -10.90 21.12 22.03
CA ILE A 50 -11.06 22.58 21.98
C ILE A 50 -12.53 22.96 21.79
N TYR A 51 -13.25 22.24 20.93
CA TYR A 51 -14.67 22.47 20.71
C TYR A 51 -15.48 22.26 22.00
N ILE A 52 -15.27 21.13 22.68
CA ILE A 52 -15.94 20.81 23.95
C ILE A 52 -15.65 21.88 25.01
N GLN A 53 -14.38 22.30 25.15
CA GLN A 53 -14.00 23.37 26.07
C GLN A 53 -14.67 24.71 25.72
N THR A 54 -14.72 25.04 24.43
CA THR A 54 -15.33 26.29 23.96
C THR A 54 -16.83 26.32 24.28
N VAL A 55 -17.55 25.23 24.02
CA VAL A 55 -18.97 25.13 24.39
C VAL A 55 -19.14 25.22 25.91
N ALA A 56 -18.20 24.66 26.68
CA ALA A 56 -18.24 24.74 28.13
C ALA A 56 -18.03 26.13 28.69
N ASP A 57 -17.08 26.87 28.11
CA ASP A 57 -16.83 28.24 28.49
C ASP A 57 -17.99 29.14 28.09
N LEU A 58 -18.57 28.95 26.90
CA LEU A 58 -19.78 29.66 26.47
C LEU A 58 -20.95 29.42 27.43
N TYR A 59 -21.19 28.16 27.83
CA TYR A 59 -22.24 27.82 28.80
C TYR A 59 -22.01 28.51 30.15
N SER A 60 -20.76 28.62 30.60
CA SER A 60 -20.45 29.31 31.85
C SER A 60 -20.81 30.80 31.83
N HIS A 61 -20.91 31.40 30.65
CA HIS A 61 -21.28 32.80 30.46
C HIS A 61 -22.79 33.00 30.20
N ASP A 62 -23.39 32.17 29.34
CA ASP A 62 -24.78 32.35 28.91
C ASP A 62 -25.81 31.56 29.75
N LEU A 63 -25.36 30.52 30.47
CA LEU A 63 -26.16 29.56 31.22
C LEU A 63 -27.31 28.95 30.39
N ASN A 64 -27.17 28.91 29.06
CA ASN A 64 -28.21 28.47 28.14
C ASN A 64 -28.03 27.00 27.78
N GLN A 65 -28.86 26.14 28.38
CA GLN A 65 -28.83 24.70 28.14
C GLN A 65 -29.24 24.32 26.71
N ASP A 66 -30.07 25.13 26.05
CA ASP A 66 -30.54 24.82 24.69
C ASP A 66 -29.40 24.99 23.68
N ASN A 67 -28.49 25.96 23.90
CA ASN A 67 -27.29 26.13 23.09
C ASN A 67 -26.36 24.92 23.22
N VAL A 68 -26.20 24.39 24.43
CA VAL A 68 -25.40 23.18 24.68
C VAL A 68 -26.00 21.97 23.94
N ARG A 69 -27.31 21.74 24.07
CA ARG A 69 -27.97 20.62 23.37
C ARG A 69 -27.89 20.78 21.86
N ALA A 70 -28.05 22.00 21.34
CA ALA A 70 -27.93 22.28 19.92
C ALA A 70 -26.49 22.05 19.40
N ALA A 71 -25.47 22.42 20.17
CA ALA A 71 -24.07 22.23 19.81
C ALA A 71 -23.71 20.74 19.64
N PHE A 72 -24.25 19.87 20.49
CA PHE A 72 -23.98 18.43 20.45
C PHE A 72 -25.07 17.59 19.76
N ALA A 73 -26.06 18.21 19.12
CA ALA A 73 -27.22 17.51 18.56
C ALA A 73 -26.87 16.45 17.48
N ILE A 74 -25.75 16.62 16.79
CA ILE A 74 -25.30 15.75 15.69
C ILE A 74 -24.17 14.80 16.14
N TRP A 75 -23.79 14.83 17.41
CA TRP A 75 -22.74 13.99 17.99
C TRP A 75 -23.35 13.06 19.05
N PRO A 76 -23.74 11.82 18.67
CA PRO A 76 -24.43 10.89 19.58
C PRO A 76 -23.62 10.55 20.82
N ASP A 77 -22.31 10.36 20.66
CA ASP A 77 -21.39 9.95 21.74
C ASP A 77 -20.63 11.15 22.36
N ALA A 78 -21.20 12.35 22.27
CA ALA A 78 -20.58 13.56 22.81
C ALA A 78 -20.38 13.48 24.32
N ASP A 79 -21.31 12.86 25.05
CA ASP A 79 -21.24 12.69 26.49
C ASP A 79 -20.07 11.79 26.92
N GLN A 80 -19.79 10.73 26.16
CA GLN A 80 -18.61 9.89 26.36
C GLN A 80 -17.32 10.69 26.17
N ALA A 81 -17.23 11.47 25.08
CA ALA A 81 -16.07 12.31 24.79
C ALA A 81 -15.83 13.37 25.89
N ILE A 82 -16.90 14.02 26.36
CA ILE A 82 -16.84 14.98 27.47
C ILE A 82 -16.36 14.29 28.75
N CYS A 83 -16.86 13.09 29.05
CA CYS A 83 -16.48 12.37 30.26
C CYS A 83 -15.05 11.82 30.22
N GLN A 84 -14.52 11.46 29.05
CA GLN A 84 -13.10 11.18 28.87
C GLN A 84 -12.23 12.42 29.14
N MET A 85 -12.70 13.60 28.75
CA MET A 85 -12.00 14.86 29.06
C MET A 85 -12.05 15.19 30.56
N VAL A 86 -13.15 14.89 31.25
CA VAL A 86 -13.23 15.05 32.72
C VAL A 86 -12.17 14.20 33.42
N GLN A 87 -11.92 12.97 32.96
CA GLN A 87 -10.92 12.09 33.57
C GLN A 87 -9.47 12.58 33.39
N SER A 88 -9.20 13.32 32.32
CA SER A 88 -7.87 13.86 32.00
C SER A 88 -7.69 15.32 32.45
N ALA A 89 -8.73 15.96 32.98
CA ALA A 89 -8.68 17.35 33.43
C ALA A 89 -7.80 17.49 34.68
N THR A 90 -6.79 18.37 34.59
CA THR A 90 -5.92 18.72 35.72
C THR A 90 -6.48 19.84 36.60
N ASP A 91 -7.39 20.66 36.06
CA ASP A 91 -8.07 21.73 36.78
C ASP A 91 -9.47 21.27 37.24
N GLN A 92 -9.70 21.32 38.55
CA GLN A 92 -10.98 20.96 39.16
C GLN A 92 -12.13 21.86 38.66
N GLY A 93 -11.87 23.14 38.41
CA GLY A 93 -12.88 24.06 37.89
C GLY A 93 -13.29 23.73 36.46
N GLN A 94 -12.36 23.18 35.65
CA GLN A 94 -12.66 22.72 34.31
C GLN A 94 -13.44 21.39 34.33
N ALA A 95 -13.05 20.46 35.21
CA ALA A 95 -13.74 19.19 35.39
C ALA A 95 -15.21 19.39 35.80
N ASP A 96 -15.49 20.34 36.69
CA ASP A 96 -16.85 20.65 37.13
C ASP A 96 -17.70 21.24 35.99
N ARG A 97 -17.13 22.13 35.16
CA ARG A 97 -17.81 22.70 33.99
C ARG A 97 -18.18 21.62 32.97
N LEU A 98 -17.23 20.73 32.66
CA LEU A 98 -17.45 19.62 31.72
C LEU A 98 -18.49 18.62 32.25
N THR A 99 -18.43 18.29 33.54
CA THR A 99 -19.42 17.40 34.19
C THR A 99 -20.84 18.00 34.13
N THR A 100 -20.95 19.32 34.28
CA THR A 100 -22.24 20.03 34.18
C THR A 100 -22.85 19.91 32.78
N ILE A 101 -22.01 19.94 31.75
CA ILE A 101 -22.47 19.83 30.35
C ILE A 101 -22.83 18.39 30.02
N ALA A 102 -22.05 17.41 30.47
CA ALA A 102 -22.43 16.02 30.37
C ALA A 102 -23.81 15.77 31.01
N LEU A 103 -24.06 16.35 32.18
CA LEU A 103 -25.36 16.28 32.86
C LEU A 103 -26.51 16.89 32.04
N ILE A 104 -26.27 17.98 31.31
CA ILE A 104 -27.29 18.60 30.44
C ILE A 104 -27.64 17.70 29.25
N LEU A 105 -26.66 16.94 28.74
CA LEU A 105 -26.83 16.06 27.58
C LEU A 105 -27.51 14.73 27.94
N ASN A 106 -27.02 14.05 28.97
CA ASN A 106 -27.47 12.69 29.31
C ASN A 106 -28.30 12.60 30.60
N GLY A 107 -28.43 13.67 31.38
CA GLY A 107 -29.18 13.70 32.64
C GLY A 107 -28.52 12.96 33.81
N GLN A 108 -27.36 12.32 33.60
CA GLN A 108 -26.65 11.50 34.57
C GLN A 108 -25.24 12.04 34.90
N GLY A 109 -24.68 12.90 34.05
CA GLY A 109 -23.31 13.38 34.16
C GLY A 109 -22.30 12.30 33.78
N CYS A 110 -21.09 12.38 34.34
CA CYS A 110 -20.03 11.43 34.09
C CYS A 110 -20.05 10.31 35.12
N THR A 111 -20.76 9.23 34.78
CA THR A 111 -20.79 7.99 35.56
C THR A 111 -19.99 6.89 34.83
N PRO A 112 -19.56 5.84 35.54
CA PRO A 112 -18.85 4.72 34.92
C PRO A 112 -19.65 3.99 33.82
N GLU A 113 -20.98 4.10 33.83
CA GLU A 113 -21.88 3.49 32.84
C GLU A 113 -21.84 4.23 31.48
N VAL A 114 -21.65 5.55 31.49
CA VAL A 114 -21.52 6.37 30.28
C VAL A 114 -20.17 6.14 29.58
N LEU A 115 -19.14 5.77 30.34
CA LEU A 115 -17.80 5.47 29.83
C LEU A 115 -17.67 4.02 29.33
N ALA A 116 -18.70 3.19 29.51
CA ALA A 116 -18.71 1.86 28.92
C ALA A 116 -18.78 2.00 27.39
N PRO A 117 -17.92 1.30 26.63
CA PRO A 117 -17.99 1.33 25.18
C PRO A 117 -19.39 0.90 24.75
N ALA A 118 -20.04 1.72 23.93
CA ALA A 118 -21.28 1.31 23.28
C ALA A 118 -20.98 0.04 22.49
N GLU A 119 -21.72 -1.04 22.76
CA GLU A 119 -21.66 -2.25 21.93
C GLU A 119 -22.05 -1.83 20.51
N GLU A 120 -21.05 -1.64 19.64
CA GLU A 120 -21.28 -1.39 18.22
C GLU A 120 -22.09 -2.56 17.66
N GLY A 121 -23.35 -2.28 17.36
CA GLY A 121 -24.24 -3.18 16.67
C GLY A 121 -23.71 -3.52 15.29
N GLY A 122 -22.93 -4.60 15.22
CA GLY A 122 -22.89 -5.57 14.13
C GLY A 122 -22.79 -5.01 12.71
N ALA A 123 -21.58 -4.63 12.31
CA ALA A 123 -21.16 -4.57 10.89
C ALA A 123 -21.14 -5.96 10.20
N SER A 124 -21.70 -7.00 10.81
CA SER A 124 -21.70 -8.39 10.33
C SER A 124 -22.77 -8.70 9.27
N SER A 125 -23.80 -7.85 9.11
CA SER A 125 -24.88 -8.11 8.15
C SER A 125 -24.46 -7.95 6.69
N ASN A 126 -23.54 -7.02 6.38
CA ASN A 126 -23.10 -6.80 5.00
C ASN A 126 -21.97 -7.75 4.59
N LEU A 127 -21.09 -8.12 5.52
CA LEU A 127 -20.01 -9.07 5.24
C LEU A 127 -20.54 -10.48 4.95
N LEU A 128 -21.51 -10.96 5.72
CA LEU A 128 -22.13 -12.27 5.48
C LEU A 128 -22.91 -12.31 4.16
N LEU A 129 -23.56 -11.21 3.78
CA LEU A 129 -24.28 -11.12 2.52
C LEU A 129 -23.32 -11.07 1.33
N ILE A 130 -22.19 -10.36 1.46
CA ILE A 130 -21.12 -10.35 0.44
C ILE A 130 -20.48 -11.74 0.31
N CYS A 131 -20.16 -12.41 1.42
CA CYS A 131 -19.60 -13.77 1.40
C CYS A 131 -20.57 -14.79 0.80
N PHE A 132 -21.88 -14.66 1.07
CA PHE A 132 -22.91 -15.54 0.51
C PHE A 132 -23.06 -15.33 -1.00
N VAL A 133 -23.07 -14.09 -1.47
CA VAL A 133 -23.12 -13.77 -2.91
C VAL A 133 -21.87 -14.31 -3.62
N LEU A 134 -20.70 -14.15 -3.01
CA LEU A 134 -19.43 -14.61 -3.59
C LEU A 134 -19.35 -16.14 -3.68
N LEU A 135 -19.83 -16.86 -2.65
CA LEU A 135 -19.98 -18.32 -2.68
C LEU A 135 -20.95 -18.79 -3.77
N LEU A 136 -22.06 -18.06 -3.97
CA LEU A 136 -23.07 -18.40 -4.99
C LEU A 136 -22.49 -18.23 -6.40
N VAL A 137 -21.71 -17.18 -6.63
CA VAL A 137 -20.99 -16.96 -7.90
C VAL A 137 -19.97 -18.08 -8.16
N ILE A 138 -19.18 -18.49 -7.16
CA ILE A 138 -18.23 -19.60 -7.30
C ILE A 138 -18.95 -20.91 -7.61
N ALA A 139 -20.07 -21.20 -6.95
CA ALA A 139 -20.87 -22.39 -7.20
C ALA A 139 -21.45 -22.42 -8.63
N LEU A 140 -21.90 -21.27 -9.14
CA LEU A 140 -22.38 -21.15 -10.52
C LEU A 140 -21.28 -21.33 -11.56
N LEU A 141 -20.08 -20.80 -11.30
CA LEU A 141 -18.91 -21.00 -12.17
C LEU A 141 -18.46 -22.47 -12.18
N ALA A 142 -18.45 -23.14 -11.03
CA ALA A 142 -18.13 -24.56 -10.92
C ALA A 142 -19.16 -25.45 -11.65
N ALA A 143 -20.46 -25.13 -11.53
CA ALA A 143 -21.53 -25.83 -12.24
C ALA A 143 -21.42 -25.64 -13.76
N ALA A 144 -21.10 -24.43 -14.23
CA ALA A 144 -20.87 -24.15 -15.63
C ALA A 144 -19.66 -24.91 -16.18
N TYR A 145 -18.56 -24.96 -15.43
CA TYR A 145 -17.36 -25.73 -15.78
C TYR A 145 -17.65 -27.23 -15.93
N LEU A 146 -18.37 -27.82 -14.97
CA LEU A 146 -18.76 -29.24 -15.01
C LEU A 146 -19.71 -29.57 -16.17
N LEU A 147 -20.61 -28.65 -16.53
CA LEU A 147 -21.51 -28.82 -17.67
C LEU A 147 -20.78 -28.73 -19.03
N ILE A 148 -19.71 -27.95 -19.12
CA ILE A 148 -18.86 -27.86 -20.31
C ILE A 148 -18.01 -29.13 -20.43
N MET A 149 -17.43 -29.63 -19.33
CA MET A 149 -16.68 -30.90 -19.32
C MET A 149 -17.56 -32.11 -19.65
N ARG A 150 -18.83 -32.13 -19.23
CA ARG A 150 -19.77 -33.21 -19.58
C ARG A 150 -20.18 -33.26 -21.06
N ARG A 151 -19.84 -32.25 -21.86
CA ARG A 151 -20.15 -32.18 -23.30
C ARG A 151 -18.99 -32.57 -24.22
N GLY A 152 -17.82 -32.90 -23.66
CA GLY A 152 -16.61 -33.22 -24.44
C GLY A 152 -16.26 -34.70 -24.59
N GLY A 153 -17.07 -35.64 -24.11
CA GLY A 153 -16.80 -37.07 -24.21
C GLY A 153 -17.62 -37.75 -25.30
N GLY A 154 -17.06 -37.90 -26.50
CA GLY A 154 -17.71 -38.65 -27.58
C GLY A 154 -16.92 -38.73 -28.88
N ASP A 155 -16.29 -39.89 -29.06
CA ASP A 155 -15.98 -40.60 -30.31
C ASP A 155 -14.64 -40.37 -31.02
N GLY A 156 -14.02 -41.51 -31.37
CA GLY A 156 -12.68 -41.64 -31.93
C GLY A 156 -12.67 -41.91 -33.44
N GLY A 157 -11.47 -42.17 -33.96
CA GLY A 157 -11.24 -42.61 -35.35
C GLY A 157 -9.77 -42.49 -35.74
N ASP A 158 -9.18 -43.63 -36.11
CA ASP A 158 -7.76 -43.92 -36.35
C ASP A 158 -7.18 -43.40 -37.69
N GLU A 159 -5.83 -43.32 -37.72
CA GLU A 159 -4.85 -43.46 -38.83
C GLU A 159 -4.84 -42.50 -40.06
N GLU A 160 -3.70 -41.83 -40.34
CA GLU A 160 -2.64 -42.28 -41.30
C GLU A 160 -1.57 -41.18 -41.57
N MET A 161 -0.35 -41.62 -41.92
CA MET A 161 0.94 -40.95 -42.19
C MET A 161 1.00 -39.91 -43.34
N ALA A 162 1.91 -38.92 -43.21
CA ALA A 162 2.84 -38.39 -44.24
C ALA A 162 3.76 -37.32 -43.59
N ASP A 163 5.05 -37.59 -43.36
CA ASP A 163 6.25 -37.28 -44.18
C ASP A 163 6.67 -35.78 -44.26
N PHE A 164 7.98 -35.57 -44.07
CA PHE A 164 8.82 -34.39 -43.72
C PHE A 164 8.84 -33.22 -44.77
N PRO A 165 9.51 -32.03 -44.57
CA PRO A 165 10.65 -31.73 -43.67
C PRO A 165 10.69 -30.36 -42.93
N ALA A 166 11.73 -30.22 -42.09
CA ALA A 166 12.15 -29.06 -41.31
C ALA A 166 12.56 -27.81 -42.12
N PRO A 167 12.74 -26.67 -41.43
CA PRO A 167 13.96 -25.89 -41.64
C PRO A 167 14.69 -25.55 -40.33
N MET A 168 16.02 -25.64 -40.42
CA MET A 168 17.02 -25.14 -39.48
C MET A 168 17.23 -23.62 -39.65
N THR A 169 18.00 -23.06 -38.70
CA THR A 169 18.74 -21.76 -38.72
C THR A 169 17.93 -20.50 -38.40
N GLY A 170 18.37 -19.60 -37.52
CA GLY A 170 19.61 -19.50 -36.74
C GLY A 170 19.54 -18.33 -35.75
N GLY A 171 20.38 -18.38 -34.72
CA GLY A 171 20.63 -17.24 -33.82
C GLY A 171 21.35 -16.09 -34.53
N PRO A 172 21.67 -15.01 -33.78
CA PRO A 172 23.06 -14.90 -33.34
C PRO A 172 23.20 -14.63 -31.84
N THR A 173 23.97 -15.53 -31.22
CA THR A 173 25.03 -15.34 -30.24
C THR A 173 25.46 -13.89 -29.95
N THR A 174 25.42 -13.50 -28.68
CA THR A 174 26.42 -12.60 -28.09
C THR A 174 27.19 -13.36 -27.02
N MET A 175 28.38 -13.77 -27.45
CA MET A 175 29.57 -14.24 -26.76
C MET A 175 29.57 -14.17 -25.23
N ALA A 176 29.65 -15.36 -24.62
CA ALA A 176 30.29 -15.55 -23.33
C ALA A 176 31.77 -15.13 -23.42
N GLY A 177 32.17 -14.24 -22.53
CA GLY A 177 33.56 -14.04 -22.16
C GLY A 177 33.80 -14.74 -20.84
N GLU A 178 34.31 -15.97 -20.89
CA GLU A 178 34.95 -16.60 -19.74
C GLU A 178 36.26 -15.86 -19.46
N THR A 179 36.33 -15.18 -18.33
CA THR A 179 37.59 -14.97 -17.61
C THR A 179 37.39 -15.49 -16.21
N GLY A 180 38.14 -16.54 -15.88
CA GLY A 180 38.19 -17.11 -14.55
C GLY A 180 38.62 -16.07 -13.52
N GLY A 181 37.88 -16.06 -12.42
CA GLY A 181 38.12 -15.31 -11.20
C GLY A 181 37.10 -15.79 -10.19
N ASP A 182 37.59 -16.40 -9.13
CA ASP A 182 36.85 -16.86 -7.96
C ASP A 182 36.13 -15.66 -7.30
N ASP A 183 34.86 -15.45 -7.67
CA ASP A 183 33.85 -14.71 -6.91
C ASP A 183 32.49 -15.05 -7.53
N ARG A 184 31.63 -15.76 -6.78
CA ARG A 184 30.26 -16.08 -7.22
C ARG A 184 29.43 -14.80 -7.25
N VAL A 185 29.49 -14.04 -8.34
CA VAL A 185 28.61 -12.90 -8.57
C VAL A 185 27.23 -13.45 -8.95
N ALA A 186 26.36 -13.64 -7.96
CA ALA A 186 24.97 -14.00 -8.16
C ALA A 186 24.30 -12.94 -9.06
N THR A 187 23.77 -13.36 -10.22
CA THR A 187 23.03 -12.46 -11.11
C THR A 187 21.71 -12.05 -10.43
N PRO A 188 21.36 -10.75 -10.40
CA PRO A 188 20.09 -10.30 -9.82
C PRO A 188 18.90 -10.87 -10.60
N ILE A 189 17.83 -11.21 -9.88
CA ILE A 189 16.57 -11.72 -10.44
C ILE A 189 15.86 -10.60 -11.20
N ALA A 190 15.95 -9.38 -10.70
CA ALA A 190 15.42 -8.20 -11.36
C ALA A 190 16.29 -6.97 -11.06
N ARG A 191 16.26 -6.01 -11.99
CA ARG A 191 16.90 -4.71 -11.85
C ARG A 191 15.93 -3.63 -12.29
N PHE A 192 15.77 -2.62 -11.46
CA PHE A 192 14.89 -1.48 -11.69
C PHE A 192 15.69 -0.19 -11.53
N GLU A 193 15.38 0.81 -12.34
CA GLU A 193 15.94 2.16 -12.19
C GLU A 193 14.78 3.13 -12.06
N THR A 194 14.87 4.03 -11.09
CA THR A 194 13.91 5.12 -10.93
C THR A 194 14.62 6.44 -10.64
N ARG A 195 13.98 7.53 -11.06
CA ARG A 195 14.50 8.89 -10.97
C ARG A 195 13.43 9.86 -10.51
N TYR A 196 13.77 10.60 -9.47
CA TYR A 196 13.06 11.79 -9.05
C TYR A 196 13.69 13.03 -9.66
N SER A 197 12.83 13.96 -10.11
CA SER A 197 13.20 15.34 -10.42
C SER A 197 12.23 16.29 -9.72
N ARG A 198 12.75 17.45 -9.31
CA ARG A 198 11.95 18.46 -8.62
C ARG A 198 10.75 18.88 -9.47
N GLY A 199 9.57 18.88 -8.85
CA GLY A 199 8.29 19.04 -9.53
C GLY A 199 7.47 17.76 -9.59
N HIS A 200 8.07 16.59 -9.38
CA HIS A 200 7.34 15.32 -9.28
C HIS A 200 6.83 15.09 -7.85
N ASP A 201 5.87 15.90 -7.41
CA ASP A 201 5.36 15.93 -6.03
C ASP A 201 4.60 14.67 -5.57
N SER A 202 4.35 13.74 -6.50
CA SER A 202 3.68 12.44 -6.33
C SER A 202 4.60 11.24 -6.59
N TYR A 203 5.91 11.43 -6.56
CA TYR A 203 6.89 10.37 -6.79
C TYR A 203 6.76 9.25 -5.75
N ASP A 204 6.36 8.07 -6.22
CA ASP A 204 6.14 6.84 -5.45
C ASP A 204 6.13 5.64 -6.43
N ASP A 205 7.31 5.21 -6.84
CA ASP A 205 7.48 4.14 -7.81
C ASP A 205 7.58 2.78 -7.11
N SER A 206 6.85 1.79 -7.63
CA SER A 206 6.80 0.41 -7.12
C SER A 206 7.05 -0.60 -8.24
N PHE A 207 7.76 -1.67 -7.90
CA PHE A 207 8.22 -2.70 -8.83
C PHE A 207 7.98 -4.08 -8.25
N SER A 208 7.27 -4.93 -9.01
CA SER A 208 7.06 -6.32 -8.64
C SER A 208 8.29 -7.17 -8.96
N ILE A 209 8.68 -8.02 -8.02
CA ILE A 209 9.79 -8.96 -8.14
C ILE A 209 9.19 -10.33 -8.44
N GLU A 210 9.46 -10.83 -9.64
CA GLU A 210 8.95 -12.11 -10.13
C GLU A 210 10.11 -13.03 -10.53
N ASN A 211 9.93 -14.34 -10.41
CA ASN A 211 10.91 -15.32 -10.91
C ASN A 211 10.78 -15.52 -12.45
N SER A 212 11.65 -16.36 -13.03
CA SER A 212 11.63 -16.68 -14.46
C SER A 212 10.34 -17.38 -14.96
N GLN A 213 9.54 -17.92 -14.04
CA GLN A 213 8.23 -18.55 -14.32
C GLN A 213 7.06 -17.55 -14.19
N GLY A 214 7.31 -16.33 -13.72
CA GLY A 214 6.28 -15.31 -13.46
C GLY A 214 5.62 -15.43 -12.09
N ASP A 215 6.19 -16.18 -11.14
CA ASP A 215 5.67 -16.21 -9.77
C ASP A 215 6.11 -14.96 -9.01
N PHE A 216 5.14 -14.30 -8.39
CA PHE A 216 5.38 -13.17 -7.49
C PHE A 216 6.16 -13.61 -6.25
N LEU A 217 7.31 -12.98 -6.01
CA LEU A 217 8.19 -13.18 -4.86
C LEU A 217 8.07 -12.04 -3.84
N GLY A 218 7.83 -10.81 -4.30
CA GLY A 218 7.75 -9.63 -3.45
C GLY A 218 7.66 -8.35 -4.27
N GLU A 219 7.78 -7.21 -3.59
CA GLU A 219 7.67 -5.90 -4.20
C GLU A 219 8.67 -4.94 -3.55
N CYS A 220 9.21 -4.02 -4.33
CA CYS A 220 10.06 -2.95 -3.82
C CYS A 220 9.74 -1.63 -4.45
N GLY A 221 10.05 -0.54 -3.76
CA GLY A 221 9.75 0.78 -4.28
C GLY A 221 10.54 1.89 -3.62
N VAL A 222 10.39 3.08 -4.21
CA VAL A 222 11.00 4.32 -3.76
C VAL A 222 9.95 5.43 -3.79
N GLY A 223 9.74 6.08 -2.66
CA GLY A 223 8.76 7.16 -2.54
C GLY A 223 9.26 8.36 -1.76
N ILE A 224 8.54 9.47 -1.86
CA ILE A 224 8.80 10.67 -1.06
C ILE A 224 8.40 10.40 0.40
N SER A 225 9.36 10.50 1.32
CA SER A 225 9.07 10.33 2.75
C SER A 225 8.77 11.66 3.45
N GLU A 226 9.48 12.74 3.11
CA GLU A 226 9.27 14.07 3.71
C GLU A 226 9.72 15.19 2.77
N SER A 227 9.08 16.35 2.88
CA SER A 227 9.46 17.60 2.22
C SER A 227 9.71 18.71 3.24
N ILE A 228 10.64 19.62 2.93
CA ILE A 228 10.96 20.77 3.77
C ILE A 228 10.27 22.05 3.25
N GLY A 229 9.77 22.87 4.17
CA GLY A 229 9.07 24.11 3.82
C GLY A 229 7.65 23.87 3.26
N MET A 230 7.06 24.92 2.70
CA MET A 230 5.70 24.89 2.13
C MET A 230 5.67 25.41 0.69
N GLU A 231 6.82 25.44 0.02
CA GLU A 231 6.93 25.91 -1.36
C GLU A 231 6.36 24.86 -2.34
N MET A 232 5.85 25.34 -3.47
CA MET A 232 5.49 24.51 -4.61
C MET A 232 6.39 24.86 -5.80
N PRO A 233 7.02 23.87 -6.47
CA PRO A 233 6.94 22.42 -6.21
C PRO A 233 7.55 22.02 -4.85
N LYS A 234 7.13 20.89 -4.30
CA LYS A 234 7.58 20.43 -2.98
C LYS A 234 9.09 20.23 -2.99
N ASN A 235 9.77 20.77 -1.98
CA ASN A 235 11.20 20.57 -1.79
C ASN A 235 11.41 19.27 -0.99
N VAL A 236 11.59 18.15 -1.68
CA VAL A 236 11.74 16.82 -1.07
C VAL A 236 13.07 16.72 -0.31
N THR A 237 13.02 16.35 0.97
CA THR A 237 14.19 16.28 1.86
C THR A 237 14.57 14.84 2.24
N ALA A 238 13.65 13.88 2.05
CA ALA A 238 13.92 12.47 2.29
C ALA A 238 13.09 11.56 1.38
N PHE A 239 13.68 10.45 0.97
CA PHE A 239 13.04 9.34 0.27
C PHE A 239 12.98 8.11 1.16
N GLU A 240 11.97 7.27 0.97
CA GLU A 240 11.90 5.94 1.56
C GLU A 240 12.11 4.89 0.48
N VAL A 241 12.99 3.94 0.76
CA VAL A 241 13.17 2.72 -0.03
C VAL A 241 12.62 1.59 0.81
N TRP A 242 11.74 0.78 0.23
CA TRP A 242 11.06 -0.28 0.94
C TRP A 242 11.09 -1.60 0.18
N LEU A 243 11.04 -2.69 0.94
CA LEU A 243 11.02 -4.06 0.44
C LEU A 243 9.96 -4.86 1.18
N PHE A 244 9.01 -5.40 0.41
CA PHE A 244 8.00 -6.34 0.84
C PHE A 244 8.29 -7.73 0.28
N ASP A 245 8.14 -8.75 1.11
CA ASP A 245 8.37 -10.15 0.78
C ASP A 245 7.06 -10.91 0.92
N LYS A 246 6.69 -11.73 -0.08
CA LYS A 246 5.46 -12.53 -0.02
C LYS A 246 5.40 -13.45 1.21
N ASN A 247 6.55 -13.87 1.71
CA ASN A 247 6.69 -14.77 2.85
C ASN A 247 6.89 -14.04 4.20
N ASP A 248 7.00 -12.70 4.23
CA ASP A 248 7.10 -11.90 5.45
C ASP A 248 6.04 -10.78 5.43
N ILE A 249 5.15 -10.76 6.42
CA ILE A 249 4.11 -9.71 6.53
C ILE A 249 4.67 -8.32 6.86
N ARG A 250 5.97 -8.20 7.13
CA ARG A 250 6.63 -6.94 7.46
C ARG A 250 7.37 -6.39 6.25
N THR A 251 7.15 -5.11 6.00
CA THR A 251 7.94 -4.34 5.05
C THR A 251 9.19 -3.81 5.74
N VAL A 252 10.36 -4.02 5.12
CA VAL A 252 11.62 -3.41 5.56
C VAL A 252 11.75 -2.07 4.85
N THR A 253 11.93 -0.99 5.61
CA THR A 253 12.01 0.37 5.08
C THR A 253 13.27 1.07 5.56
N ARG A 254 13.98 1.72 4.64
CA ARG A 254 15.13 2.58 4.89
C ARG A 254 14.85 3.98 4.35
N VAL A 255 15.17 5.00 5.14
CA VAL A 255 14.87 6.39 4.81
C VAL A 255 16.17 7.10 4.43
N ILE A 256 16.29 7.44 3.16
CA ILE A 256 17.42 8.17 2.57
C ILE A 256 17.17 9.67 2.75
N MET A 257 18.04 10.33 3.50
CA MET A 257 17.88 11.72 3.93
C MET A 257 18.89 12.65 3.26
N SER A 258 18.46 13.89 3.02
CA SER A 258 19.38 14.98 2.74
C SER A 258 20.35 15.21 3.90
N GLU A 259 21.50 15.83 3.63
CA GLU A 259 22.49 16.16 4.67
C GLU A 259 21.88 17.05 5.77
N HIS A 260 21.01 17.99 5.41
CA HIS A 260 20.31 18.80 6.39
C HIS A 260 19.37 17.96 7.27
N ALA A 261 18.53 17.13 6.66
CA ALA A 261 17.56 16.30 7.38
C ALA A 261 18.24 15.28 8.32
N TYR A 262 19.40 14.75 7.92
CA TYR A 262 20.16 13.79 8.73
C TYR A 262 20.84 14.45 9.95
N ASN A 263 21.26 15.71 9.81
CA ASN A 263 21.94 16.46 10.87
C ASN A 263 20.96 17.20 11.80
N ASP A 264 19.72 17.40 11.39
CA ASP A 264 18.65 17.93 12.24
C ASP A 264 18.03 16.81 13.10
N GLU A 265 18.17 16.92 14.42
CA GLU A 265 17.70 15.89 15.34
C GLU A 265 16.17 15.71 15.31
N ALA A 266 15.40 16.78 15.10
CA ALA A 266 13.95 16.71 15.06
C ALA A 266 13.45 16.02 13.80
N ILE A 267 14.02 16.37 12.63
CA ILE A 267 13.67 15.74 11.36
C ILE A 267 14.09 14.26 11.37
N ARG A 268 15.32 13.97 11.80
CA ARG A 268 15.83 12.60 11.88
C ARG A 268 15.00 11.74 12.84
N ALA A 269 14.63 12.26 14.02
CA ALA A 269 13.79 11.53 14.97
C ALA A 269 12.39 11.24 14.41
N LYS A 270 11.79 12.21 13.70
CA LYS A 270 10.52 12.01 13.00
C LYS A 270 10.64 10.89 11.96
N LEU A 271 11.65 10.94 11.10
CA LEU A 271 11.84 9.97 10.03
C LEU A 271 12.26 8.58 10.52
N ALA A 272 12.94 8.49 11.67
CA ALA A 272 13.28 7.21 12.30
C ALA A 272 12.05 6.38 12.72
N THR A 273 10.87 6.99 12.79
CA THR A 273 9.61 6.25 13.02
C THR A 273 9.10 5.52 11.77
N LYS A 274 9.58 5.90 10.57
CA LYS A 274 9.21 5.29 9.28
C LYS A 274 10.17 4.19 8.83
N GLY A 275 11.44 4.30 9.18
CA GLY A 275 12.47 3.35 8.80
C GLY A 275 13.86 3.75 9.30
N GLU A 276 14.86 2.94 8.97
CA GLU A 276 16.24 3.22 9.38
C GLU A 276 16.77 4.48 8.66
N PRO A 277 17.25 5.50 9.40
CA PRO A 277 17.72 6.74 8.80
C PRO A 277 19.12 6.60 8.19
N ILE A 278 19.27 6.97 6.91
CA ILE A 278 20.51 6.88 6.15
C ILE A 278 20.81 8.23 5.49
N LEU A 279 22.06 8.67 5.56
CA LEU A 279 22.51 9.87 4.85
C LEU A 279 22.68 9.54 3.36
N ALA A 280 22.06 10.32 2.49
CA ALA A 280 22.22 10.15 1.05
C ALA A 280 23.65 10.51 0.61
N ARG A 281 24.34 9.56 -0.04
CA ARG A 281 25.63 9.78 -0.68
C ARG A 281 25.64 9.18 -2.08
N PRO A 282 26.25 9.87 -3.07
CA PRO A 282 26.42 9.31 -4.41
C PRO A 282 27.25 8.02 -4.36
N ASN A 283 26.84 7.01 -5.14
CA ASN A 283 27.46 5.68 -5.24
C ASN A 283 27.47 4.90 -3.90
N GLU A 284 26.58 5.23 -2.97
CA GLU A 284 26.38 4.42 -1.77
C GLU A 284 25.34 3.33 -2.05
N THR A 285 25.67 2.10 -1.67
CA THR A 285 24.78 0.94 -1.79
C THR A 285 24.10 0.67 -0.45
N ILE A 286 22.77 0.69 -0.47
CA ILE A 286 21.93 0.45 0.70
C ILE A 286 21.28 -0.92 0.54
N VAL A 287 21.52 -1.81 1.51
CA VAL A 287 20.99 -3.18 1.48
C VAL A 287 19.69 -3.27 2.29
N LEU A 288 18.62 -3.81 1.70
CA LEU A 288 17.38 -4.17 2.39
C LEU A 288 17.25 -5.69 2.36
N GLU A 289 16.92 -6.30 3.49
CA GLU A 289 16.97 -7.74 3.66
C GLU A 289 15.71 -8.24 4.39
N THR A 290 14.95 -9.13 3.75
CA THR A 290 13.79 -9.83 4.34
C THR A 290 14.12 -11.31 4.56
N ALA A 291 13.11 -12.15 4.80
CA ALA A 291 13.31 -13.58 4.96
C ALA A 291 13.89 -14.24 3.69
N THR A 292 13.34 -13.91 2.52
CA THR A 292 13.65 -14.58 1.25
C THR A 292 14.22 -13.67 0.16
N LEU A 293 14.18 -12.34 0.35
CA LEU A 293 14.66 -11.37 -0.63
C LEU A 293 15.74 -10.45 -0.03
N ILE A 294 16.64 -10.03 -0.91
CA ILE A 294 17.63 -8.97 -0.67
C ILE A 294 17.53 -7.98 -1.81
N ILE A 295 17.58 -6.68 -1.48
CA ILE A 295 17.72 -5.63 -2.48
C ILE A 295 18.92 -4.76 -2.14
N ASN A 296 19.74 -4.51 -3.16
CA ASN A 296 20.77 -3.49 -3.10
C ASN A 296 20.26 -2.28 -3.88
N ALA A 297 20.08 -1.19 -3.16
CA ALA A 297 19.67 0.10 -3.69
C ALA A 297 20.91 0.98 -3.83
N GLU A 298 21.39 1.17 -5.06
CA GLU A 298 22.57 1.98 -5.37
C GLU A 298 22.15 3.38 -5.76
N ILE A 299 22.59 4.37 -4.99
CA ILE A 299 22.31 5.79 -5.28
C ILE A 299 23.21 6.21 -6.46
N GLY A 300 22.58 6.61 -7.56
CA GLY A 300 23.27 7.13 -8.74
C GLY A 300 23.51 8.64 -8.63
N ASP A 301 22.74 9.40 -9.40
CA ASP A 301 22.80 10.85 -9.45
C ASP A 301 22.11 11.45 -8.21
N LEU A 302 22.79 12.40 -7.57
CA LEU A 302 22.27 13.13 -6.43
C LEU A 302 22.68 14.60 -6.58
N VAL A 303 21.69 15.45 -6.82
CA VAL A 303 21.87 16.89 -6.96
C VAL A 303 21.01 17.59 -5.92
N TYR A 304 21.62 18.38 -5.05
CA TYR A 304 20.88 19.24 -4.14
C TYR A 304 20.39 20.51 -4.83
N GLY A 305 19.17 20.91 -4.51
CA GLY A 305 18.64 22.19 -4.98
C GLY A 305 19.28 23.36 -4.24
N SER A 306 19.21 24.52 -4.88
CA SER A 306 19.68 25.79 -4.33
C SER A 306 18.50 26.75 -4.12
N GLY A 307 18.61 27.64 -3.13
CA GLY A 307 17.53 28.58 -2.83
C GLY A 307 17.69 29.28 -1.49
N THR A 308 16.55 29.68 -0.91
CA THR A 308 16.42 30.34 0.39
C THR A 308 16.47 29.36 1.57
N LEU A 309 16.30 28.07 1.31
CA LEU A 309 16.40 27.00 2.30
C LEU A 309 17.86 26.74 2.70
N PRO A 310 18.10 26.07 3.84
CA PRO A 310 19.44 25.66 4.25
C PRO A 310 20.17 24.88 3.13
N PRO A 311 21.50 24.96 3.04
CA PRO A 311 22.25 24.22 2.04
C PRO A 311 22.03 22.70 2.22
N ASN A 312 22.04 21.96 1.10
CA ASN A 312 21.87 20.50 1.07
C ASN A 312 20.61 20.02 1.81
N SER A 313 19.51 20.78 1.68
CA SER A 313 18.25 20.50 2.39
C SER A 313 17.18 19.80 1.57
N PHE A 314 17.26 19.86 0.24
CA PHE A 314 16.31 19.18 -0.63
C PHE A 314 16.97 18.77 -1.94
N PHE A 315 16.42 17.73 -2.57
CA PHE A 315 16.91 17.17 -3.82
C PHE A 315 16.29 17.89 -5.02
N GLU A 316 17.13 18.26 -5.98
CA GLU A 316 16.71 18.72 -7.31
C GLU A 316 16.57 17.53 -8.26
N GLU A 317 17.55 16.61 -8.21
CA GLU A 317 17.54 15.33 -8.92
C GLU A 317 18.05 14.22 -7.99
N PHE A 318 17.43 13.05 -8.09
CA PHE A 318 17.83 11.85 -7.38
C PHE A 318 17.56 10.62 -8.25
N SER A 319 18.55 9.77 -8.49
CA SER A 319 18.36 8.48 -9.17
C SER A 319 18.88 7.34 -8.33
N ILE A 320 18.23 6.19 -8.46
CA ILE A 320 18.56 5.00 -7.70
C ILE A 320 18.30 3.75 -8.55
N GLU A 321 19.25 2.82 -8.53
CA GLU A 321 19.12 1.50 -9.12
C GLU A 321 18.81 0.48 -8.01
N LEU A 322 17.74 -0.28 -8.17
CA LEU A 322 17.37 -1.38 -7.29
C LEU A 322 17.71 -2.69 -7.98
N SER A 323 18.65 -3.46 -7.43
CA SER A 323 18.90 -4.83 -7.86
C SER A 323 18.35 -5.78 -6.80
N ALA A 324 17.57 -6.78 -7.22
CA ALA A 324 16.91 -7.74 -6.33
C ALA A 324 17.49 -9.14 -6.48
N TRP A 325 17.68 -9.83 -5.36
CA TRP A 325 18.13 -11.23 -5.28
C TRP A 325 17.21 -12.01 -4.35
N ALA A 326 16.98 -13.28 -4.66
CA ALA A 326 16.42 -14.21 -3.70
C ALA A 326 17.57 -14.82 -2.89
N LYS A 327 17.36 -14.94 -1.58
CA LYS A 327 18.24 -15.70 -0.70
C LYS A 327 18.10 -17.16 -1.06
N GLU A 328 19.23 -17.82 -1.28
CA GLU A 328 19.28 -19.24 -1.61
C GLU A 328 18.74 -20.05 -0.42
N GLY A 329 17.48 -20.47 -0.55
CA GLY A 329 16.69 -21.14 0.48
C GLY A 329 15.24 -21.22 0.02
N ASP A 330 14.89 -22.36 -0.60
CA ASP A 330 13.55 -22.76 -1.08
C ASP A 330 13.15 -22.42 -2.53
N PHE A 331 14.14 -22.22 -3.42
CA PHE A 331 13.95 -22.46 -4.85
C PHE A 331 14.82 -23.64 -5.23
N ASP A 332 14.23 -24.63 -5.92
CA ASP A 332 14.95 -25.81 -6.38
C ASP A 332 16.27 -25.40 -7.02
N ALA A 333 17.35 -26.10 -6.63
CA ALA A 333 18.66 -25.89 -7.21
C ALA A 333 18.53 -25.81 -8.73
N PRO A 334 19.20 -24.87 -9.41
CA PRO A 334 19.30 -24.95 -10.86
C PRO A 334 19.81 -26.36 -11.18
N ASP A 335 19.21 -27.02 -12.17
CA ASP A 335 19.61 -28.38 -12.56
C ASP A 335 21.09 -28.37 -12.98
N ILE A 336 21.98 -28.63 -12.02
CA ILE A 336 23.42 -28.79 -12.20
C ILE A 336 23.77 -30.28 -12.27
N GLN A 337 22.90 -31.10 -12.85
CA GLN A 337 23.25 -32.42 -13.33
C GLN A 337 23.00 -32.47 -14.83
N GLY A 338 24.07 -32.25 -15.58
CA GLY A 338 24.10 -32.52 -17.00
C GLY A 338 23.60 -33.93 -17.30
N HIS A 339 22.38 -34.03 -17.80
CA HIS A 339 21.98 -35.13 -18.66
C HIS A 339 22.52 -34.91 -20.07
N ILE A 340 23.85 -35.04 -20.17
CA ILE A 340 24.50 -35.45 -21.40
C ILE A 340 24.41 -36.98 -21.40
N ASP A 341 23.24 -37.53 -21.78
CA ASP A 341 23.09 -38.91 -22.28
C ASP A 341 21.60 -39.19 -22.52
N GLN A 342 21.08 -38.67 -23.64
CA GLN A 342 19.96 -39.27 -24.41
C GLN A 342 19.72 -38.48 -25.72
N MET A 343 20.75 -38.34 -26.55
CA MET A 343 20.62 -37.97 -27.97
C MET A 343 21.57 -38.78 -28.86
N MET A 344 21.69 -40.07 -28.57
CA MET A 344 22.27 -41.06 -29.49
C MET A 344 21.36 -42.28 -29.49
N ASP A 345 20.21 -42.17 -30.15
CA ASP A 345 19.65 -43.26 -30.97
C ASP A 345 18.48 -42.74 -31.80
N TYR A 346 18.62 -42.96 -33.11
CA TYR A 346 17.75 -42.69 -34.27
C TYR A 346 17.74 -41.31 -34.90
#